data_AF-A0A6A2ZCW2-F1
#
_entry.id   AF-A0A6A2ZCW2-F1
#
_cell.length_a   1.000
_cell.length_b   1.000
_cell.length_c   1.000
_cell.angle_alpha   90.00
_cell.angle_beta   90.00
_cell.angle_gamma   90.00
#
_symmetry.space_group_name_H-M   'P 1'
#
loop_
_entity.id
_entity.type
_entity.pdbx_description
1 polymer ?
#
loop_
_entity_poly.entity_id
_entity_poly.type
_entity_poly.pdbx_seq_one_letter_code
_entity_poly.pdbx_strand_id
1 'polypeptide(L)'
;MHWPFRTKPGTRGWDPENMAPPCLPETWAAMESLYTSGKARAIGVSNFSTKKLQDLLKYAKVPPAVNQVECHPVWQQPGLHELCKSTDVHLSV
;
A
#
# COMPACT_ATOMS: atom_id res chain seq x y z
N MET A 1 4.80 1.36 0.82
CA MET A 1 4.71 1.17 -0.64
C MET A 1 3.95 2.34 -1.24
N HIS A 2 4.56 3.13 -2.12
CA HIS A 2 3.98 4.41 -2.57
C HIS A 2 2.76 4.21 -3.50
N TRP A 3 2.86 3.30 -4.48
CA TRP A 3 1.76 2.99 -5.39
C TRP A 3 1.69 1.48 -5.66
N PRO A 4 0.50 0.92 -5.97
CA PRO A 4 0.34 -0.48 -6.33
C PRO A 4 0.72 -0.76 -7.81
N PHE A 5 1.84 -0.21 -8.29
CA PHE A 5 2.44 -0.53 -9.59
C PHE A 5 3.96 -0.64 -9.47
N ARG A 6 4.60 -1.15 -10.52
CA ARG A 6 6.04 -1.35 -10.59
C ARG A 6 6.60 -0.86 -11.91
N THR A 7 7.78 -0.26 -11.86
CA THR A 7 8.61 0.02 -13.04
C THR A 7 9.84 -0.86 -13.07
N LYS A 8 10.48 -0.96 -14.24
CA LYS A 8 11.77 -1.63 -14.41
C LYS A 8 12.85 -0.91 -13.59
N PRO A 9 13.76 -1.63 -12.93
CA PRO A 9 14.86 -1.02 -12.18
C PRO A 9 15.67 -0.05 -13.05
N GLY A 10 16.03 1.11 -12.49
CA GLY A 10 16.83 2.13 -13.19
C GLY A 10 16.06 3.00 -14.18
N THR A 11 14.77 2.73 -14.42
CA THR A 11 13.93 3.58 -15.28
C THR A 11 13.29 4.72 -14.50
N ARG A 12 12.99 5.82 -15.18
CA ARG A 12 12.23 6.97 -14.66
C ARG A 12 11.02 7.20 -15.55
N GLY A 13 9.99 7.81 -14.99
CA GLY A 13 8.77 8.10 -15.73
C GLY A 13 7.75 6.97 -15.69
N TRP A 14 6.69 7.15 -16.46
CA TRP A 14 5.47 6.34 -16.43
C TRP A 14 5.13 5.79 -17.82
N ASP A 15 6.10 5.81 -18.74
CA ASP A 15 5.92 5.30 -20.09
C ASP A 15 5.58 3.80 -20.05
N PRO A 16 4.67 3.31 -20.90
CA PRO A 16 4.23 1.92 -20.88
C PRO A 16 5.38 0.90 -20.98
N GLU A 17 6.44 1.24 -21.70
CA GLU A 17 7.65 0.43 -21.85
C GLU A 17 8.46 0.26 -20.56
N ASN A 18 8.34 1.19 -19.62
CA ASN A 18 9.02 1.17 -18.33
C ASN A 18 8.23 0.38 -17.29
N MET A 19 6.96 0.08 -17.54
CA MET A 19 6.10 -0.66 -16.62
C MET A 19 6.50 -2.14 -16.54
N ALA A 20 6.32 -2.70 -15.35
CA ALA A 20 6.49 -4.13 -15.11
C ALA A 20 5.28 -4.67 -14.33
N PRO A 21 4.97 -5.98 -14.44
CA PRO A 21 3.92 -6.59 -13.64
C PRO A 21 4.12 -6.33 -12.15
N PRO A 22 3.05 -5.99 -11.40
CA PRO A 22 3.14 -5.78 -9.97
C PRO A 22 3.49 -7.09 -9.25
N CYS A 23 4.34 -7.00 -8.24
CA CYS A 23 4.75 -8.11 -7.36
C CYS A 23 4.44 -7.74 -5.90
N LEU A 24 3.15 -7.50 -5.62
CA LEU A 24 2.69 -6.96 -4.33
C LEU A 24 3.02 -7.90 -3.15
N PRO A 25 2.77 -9.22 -3.23
CA PRO A 25 3.11 -10.13 -2.12
C PRO A 25 4.59 -10.15 -1.80
N GLU A 26 5.45 -10.23 -2.82
CA GLU A 26 6.91 -10.26 -2.66
C GLU A 26 7.43 -8.94 -2.10
N THR A 27 6.88 -7.81 -2.58
CA THR A 27 7.26 -6.50 -2.08
C THR A 27 6.81 -6.30 -0.64
N TRP A 28 5.61 -6.78 -0.27
CA TRP A 28 5.15 -6.70 1.11
C TRP A 28 6.00 -7.56 2.05
N ALA A 29 6.35 -8.79 1.68
CA ALA A 29 7.25 -9.63 2.46
C ALA A 29 8.63 -8.97 2.71
N ALA A 30 9.14 -8.23 1.73
CA ALA A 30 10.35 -7.42 1.91
C ALA A 30 10.13 -6.25 2.89
N MET A 31 8.97 -5.57 2.84
CA MET A 31 8.59 -4.54 3.82
C MET A 31 8.48 -5.11 5.23
N GLU A 32 7.89 -6.30 5.40
CA GLU A 32 7.79 -7.01 6.68
C GLU A 32 9.18 -7.34 7.27
N SER A 33 10.14 -7.65 6.41
CA SER A 33 11.53 -7.86 6.81
C SER A 33 12.18 -6.56 7.34
N LEU A 34 11.86 -5.41 6.74
CA LEU A 34 12.30 -4.10 7.23
C LEU A 34 11.69 -3.79 8.61
N TYR A 35 10.40 -4.10 8.79
CA TYR A 35 9.73 -3.98 10.09
C TYR A 35 10.39 -4.85 11.16
N THR A 36 10.57 -6.14 10.86
CA THR A 36 11.18 -7.12 11.77
C THR A 36 12.62 -6.74 12.16
N SER A 37 13.38 -6.18 11.23
CA SER A 37 14.74 -5.69 11.50
C SER A 37 14.81 -4.38 12.30
N GLY A 38 13.68 -3.74 12.59
CA GLY A 38 13.61 -2.45 13.27
C GLY A 38 13.98 -1.24 12.41
N LYS A 39 14.33 -1.44 11.13
CA LYS A 39 14.64 -0.35 10.19
C LYS A 39 13.42 0.52 9.88
N ALA A 40 12.22 -0.06 9.96
CA ALA A 40 10.96 0.66 9.90
C ALA A 40 10.14 0.31 11.15
N ARG A 41 9.76 1.30 11.95
CA ARG A 41 8.92 1.06 13.15
C ARG A 41 7.46 0.74 12.81
N ALA A 42 7.03 1.12 11.61
CA ALA A 42 5.74 0.81 11.03
C ALA A 42 5.93 0.73 9.51
N ILE A 43 5.09 -0.07 8.85
CA ILE A 43 5.06 -0.21 7.39
C ILE A 43 3.62 -0.04 6.92
N GLY A 44 3.46 0.52 5.72
CA GLY A 44 2.14 0.81 5.18
C GLY A 44 2.16 0.99 3.67
N VAL A 45 1.00 1.36 3.15
CA VAL A 45 0.74 1.55 1.73
C VAL A 45 0.23 2.97 1.46
N SER A 46 0.23 3.35 0.20
CA SER A 46 -0.37 4.59 -0.28
C SER A 46 -1.03 4.31 -1.62
N ASN A 47 -2.12 5.01 -1.91
CA ASN A 47 -2.90 4.87 -3.13
C ASN A 47 -3.48 3.46 -3.35
N PHE A 48 -3.75 2.73 -2.27
CA PHE A 48 -4.44 1.44 -2.34
C PHE A 48 -5.94 1.64 -2.26
N SER A 49 -6.66 1.11 -3.26
CA SER A 49 -8.13 1.03 -3.21
C SER A 49 -8.60 0.00 -2.18
N THR A 50 -9.87 0.06 -1.79
CA THR A 50 -10.52 -0.90 -0.88
C THR A 50 -10.22 -2.35 -1.25
N LYS A 51 -10.40 -2.71 -2.53
CA LYS A 51 -10.11 -4.05 -3.03
C LYS A 51 -8.65 -4.46 -2.86
N LYS A 52 -7.70 -3.58 -3.24
CA LYS A 52 -6.27 -3.90 -3.15
C LYS A 52 -5.81 -4.01 -1.70
N LEU A 53 -6.35 -3.18 -0.81
CA LEU A 53 -6.07 -3.26 0.63
C LEU A 53 -6.62 -4.56 1.23
N GLN A 54 -7.86 -4.94 0.89
CA GLN A 54 -8.42 -6.25 1.28
C GLN A 54 -7.59 -7.42 0.77
N ASP A 55 -7.14 -7.36 -0.48
CA ASP A 55 -6.34 -8.43 -1.07
C ASP A 55 -4.96 -8.52 -0.39
N LEU A 56 -4.33 -7.40 -0.02
CA LEU A 56 -3.09 -7.36 0.76
C LEU A 56 -3.26 -7.98 2.16
N LEU A 57 -4.33 -7.61 2.86
CA LEU A 57 -4.63 -8.11 4.21
C LEU A 57 -4.79 -9.64 4.29
N LYS A 58 -5.13 -10.31 3.18
CA LYS A 58 -5.27 -11.78 3.15
C LYS A 58 -3.94 -12.52 3.31
N TYR A 59 -2.82 -11.92 2.92
CA TYR A 59 -1.50 -12.58 2.94
C TYR A 59 -0.46 -11.84 3.79
N ALA A 60 -0.76 -10.64 4.28
CA ALA A 60 0.10 -9.89 5.18
C ALA A 60 0.21 -10.59 6.54
N LYS A 61 1.45 -10.86 6.99
CA LYS A 61 1.76 -11.29 8.36
C LYS A 61 1.81 -10.11 9.31
N VAL A 62 2.36 -8.98 8.85
CA VAL A 62 2.28 -7.69 9.53
C VAL A 62 1.27 -6.84 8.75
N PRO A 63 0.11 -6.50 9.32
CA PRO A 63 -0.88 -5.67 8.63
C PRO A 63 -0.31 -4.28 8.35
N PRO A 64 -0.69 -3.62 7.25
CA PRO A 64 -0.27 -2.24 6.98
C PRO A 64 -0.80 -1.33 8.08
N ALA A 65 0.09 -0.58 8.74
CA ALA A 65 -0.31 0.37 9.77
C ALA A 65 -1.05 1.58 9.20
N VAL A 66 -0.81 1.92 7.92
CA VAL A 66 -1.39 3.08 7.25
C VAL A 66 -1.73 2.78 5.80
N ASN A 67 -2.81 3.39 5.31
CA ASN A 67 -3.08 3.64 3.90
C ASN A 67 -3.20 5.16 3.66
N GLN A 68 -2.19 5.76 3.02
CA GLN A 68 -2.18 7.18 2.71
C GLN A 68 -2.81 7.44 1.34
N VAL A 69 -3.90 8.19 1.29
CA VAL A 69 -4.69 8.40 0.06
C VAL A 69 -5.19 9.84 -0.03
N GLU A 70 -5.50 10.27 -1.25
CA GLU A 70 -6.30 11.47 -1.46
C GLU A 70 -7.63 11.33 -0.71
N CYS A 71 -7.89 12.27 0.20
CA CYS A 71 -9.14 12.36 0.94
C CYS A 71 -9.38 13.80 1.39
N HIS A 72 -10.52 14.37 1.00
CA HIS A 72 -10.92 15.76 1.27
C HIS A 72 -12.44 15.90 1.13
N PRO A 73 -13.06 17.06 1.44
CA PRO A 73 -14.53 17.19 1.47
C PRO A 73 -15.26 16.78 0.16
N VAL A 74 -14.58 16.83 -0.98
CA VAL A 74 -15.13 16.46 -2.30
C VAL A 74 -14.76 15.02 -2.71
N TRP A 75 -13.81 14.39 -2.00
CA TRP A 75 -13.40 13.01 -2.21
C TRP A 75 -13.21 12.30 -0.87
N GLN A 76 -14.31 11.87 -0.26
CA GLN A 76 -14.34 11.48 1.16
C GLN A 76 -13.97 10.01 1.43
N GLN A 77 -13.85 9.19 0.38
CA GLN A 77 -13.41 7.79 0.48
C GLN A 77 -14.21 6.92 1.49
N PRO A 78 -15.55 6.98 1.57
CA PRO A 78 -16.31 6.39 2.70
C PRO A 78 -16.10 4.88 2.87
N GLY A 79 -16.13 4.11 1.76
CA GLY A 79 -15.92 2.66 1.82
C GLY A 79 -14.47 2.27 2.17
N LEU A 80 -13.49 3.11 1.82
CA LEU A 80 -12.11 2.88 2.24
C LEU A 80 -11.91 3.23 3.71
N HIS A 81 -12.54 4.30 4.19
CA HIS A 81 -12.53 4.70 5.59
C HIS A 81 -13.15 3.62 6.49
N GLU A 82 -14.29 3.05 6.08
CA GLU A 82 -14.93 1.94 6.79
C GLU A 82 -14.02 0.70 6.85
N LEU A 83 -13.41 0.31 5.73
CA LEU A 83 -12.46 -0.80 5.70
C LEU A 83 -11.27 -0.56 6.62
N CYS A 84 -10.65 0.62 6.53
CA CYS A 84 -9.48 0.97 7.34
C CYS A 84 -9.82 0.88 8.84
N LYS A 85 -10.97 1.42 9.24
CA LYS A 85 -11.47 1.33 10.62
C LYS A 85 -11.73 -0.10 11.08
N SER A 86 -12.32 -0.96 10.24
CA SER A 86 -12.64 -2.35 10.61
C SER A 86 -11.42 -3.27 10.64
N THR A 87 -10.31 -2.86 10.05
CA THR A 87 -9.07 -3.65 9.94
C THR A 87 -7.89 -3.06 10.70
N ASP A 88 -8.14 -2.05 11.56
CA ASP A 88 -7.13 -1.34 12.35
C ASP A 88 -5.99 -0.73 11.50
N VAL A 89 -6.33 -0.27 10.30
CA VAL A 89 -5.43 0.46 9.40
C VAL A 89 -5.74 1.95 9.55
N HIS A 90 -4.72 2.78 9.79
CA HIS A 90 -4.91 4.23 9.78
C HIS A 90 -5.10 4.74 8.35
N LEU A 91 -6.17 5.48 8.08
CA LEU A 91 -6.31 6.23 6.82
C LEU A 91 -5.68 7.62 7.02
N SER A 92 -4.57 7.87 6.33
CA SER A 92 -3.91 9.18 6.31
C SER A 92 -4.34 9.96 5.07
N VAL A 93 -4.60 11.25 5.28
CA VAL A 93 -4.91 12.22 4.23
C VAL A 93 -3.69 13.06 3.87
#